data_AF-A0A2N1Y300-F1
#
_entry.id   AF-A0A2N1Y300-F1
#
_cell.length_a   1.000
_cell.length_b   1.000
_cell.length_c   1.000
_cell.angle_alpha   90.00
_cell.angle_beta   90.00
_cell.angle_gamma   90.00
#
_symmetry.space_group_name_H-M   'P 1'
#
loop_
_entity.id
_entity.type
_entity.pdbx_description
1 polymer ?
#
loop_
_entity_poly.entity_id
_entity_poly.type
_entity_poly.pdbx_seq_one_letter_code
_entity_poly.pdbx_strand_id
1 'polypeptide(L)'
;MQFSILFELTFEARAQVVAAYKRPCEAVATRWTLSGYFASDWQPAHCERATMPVALNLGGLYVQLLQPLTPLPARPQKSLAALVERVTKMQAAQREVDKTFARLEQEKQFNRKVEINATLRQRKAELEGLTR
;
A
#
# COMPACT_ATOMS: atom_id res chain seq x y z
N MET A 1 -8.15 5.49 22.25
CA MET A 1 -8.19 6.50 21.17
C MET A 1 -7.43 5.97 19.97
N GLN A 2 -7.96 6.15 18.77
CA GLN A 2 -7.25 5.80 17.53
C GLN A 2 -6.25 6.92 17.23
N PHE A 3 -4.97 6.58 17.16
CA PHE A 3 -3.92 7.53 16.78
C PHE A 3 -3.64 7.36 15.29
N SER A 4 -3.99 8.41 14.55
CA SER A 4 -3.66 8.55 13.13
C SER A 4 -2.24 9.07 13.02
N ILE A 5 -1.37 8.34 12.33
CA ILE A 5 0.04 8.72 12.16
C ILE A 5 0.33 8.82 10.67
N LEU A 6 0.84 9.97 10.27
CA LEU A 6 1.25 10.29 8.91
C LEU A 6 2.61 10.98 8.99
N PHE A 7 3.54 10.53 8.17
CA PHE A 7 4.91 11.03 8.10
C PHE A 7 5.17 11.61 6.72
N GLU A 8 5.92 12.72 6.66
CA GLU A 8 6.48 13.27 5.44
C GLU A 8 7.99 12.98 5.48
N LEU A 9 8.47 12.17 4.53
CA LEU A 9 9.88 11.85 4.35
C LEU A 9 10.45 12.78 3.30
N THR A 10 11.59 13.41 3.57
CA THR A 10 12.27 14.30 2.61
C THR A 10 13.68 13.80 2.30
N PHE A 11 14.01 13.68 1.02
CA PHE A 11 15.35 13.27 0.55
C PHE A 11 15.68 13.96 -0.78
N GLU A 12 16.86 14.60 -0.87
CA GLU A 12 17.39 15.22 -2.11
C GLU A 12 16.34 16.02 -2.91
N ALA A 13 15.67 16.96 -2.25
CA ALA A 13 14.60 17.80 -2.81
C ALA A 13 13.34 17.05 -3.29
N ARG A 14 13.14 15.81 -2.83
CA ARG A 14 11.91 15.04 -3.00
C ARG A 14 11.24 14.81 -1.64
N ALA A 15 9.92 14.72 -1.65
CA ALA A 15 9.10 14.40 -0.50
C ALA A 15 8.23 13.18 -0.80
N GLN A 16 7.98 12.36 0.22
CA GLN A 16 7.08 11.21 0.15
C GLN A 16 6.23 11.18 1.42
N VAL A 17 4.92 10.99 1.27
CA VAL A 17 4.02 10.82 2.41
C VAL A 17 3.85 9.35 2.70
N VAL A 18 4.06 8.95 3.95
CA VAL A 18 3.91 7.58 4.43
C VAL A 18 2.96 7.54 5.62
N ALA A 19 2.01 6.61 5.60
CA ALA A 19 1.04 6.42 6.68
C ALA A 19 0.81 4.93 6.96
N ALA A 20 0.34 4.60 8.17
CA ALA A 20 0.03 3.23 8.56
C ALA A 20 -1.35 3.17 9.21
N TYR A 21 -2.25 2.37 8.66
CA TYR A 21 -3.58 2.23 9.26
C TYR A 21 -3.50 1.37 10.53
N LYS A 22 -3.76 1.97 11.69
CA LYS A 22 -3.84 1.27 12.98
C LYS A 22 -5.27 0.81 13.21
N ARG A 23 -5.46 -0.51 13.41
CA ARG A 23 -6.77 -1.15 13.65
C ARG A 23 -6.79 -1.94 14.95
N PRO A 24 -7.97 -2.20 15.55
CA PRO A 24 -8.08 -3.16 16.63
C PRO A 24 -7.58 -4.54 16.15
N CYS A 25 -6.84 -5.24 17.00
CA CYS A 25 -6.47 -6.62 16.74
C CYS A 25 -7.73 -7.48 16.78
N GLU A 26 -7.92 -8.34 15.76
CA GLU A 26 -9.06 -9.26 15.69
C GLU A 26 -9.05 -10.28 16.83
N ALA A 27 -7.87 -10.69 17.31
CA ALA A 27 -7.74 -11.68 18.36
C ALA A 27 -7.88 -11.09 19.78
N VAL A 28 -7.53 -9.81 19.96
CA VAL A 28 -7.49 -9.17 21.29
C VAL A 28 -7.91 -7.70 21.15
N ALA A 29 -9.14 -7.38 21.55
CA ALA A 29 -9.73 -6.05 21.37
C ALA A 29 -8.95 -4.90 22.06
N THR A 30 -8.15 -5.20 23.09
CA THR A 30 -7.28 -4.24 23.80
C THR A 30 -5.95 -3.99 23.09
N ARG A 31 -5.58 -4.82 22.11
CA ARG A 31 -4.33 -4.70 21.34
C ARG A 31 -4.63 -4.04 20.01
N TRP A 32 -3.76 -3.12 19.60
CA TRP A 32 -3.85 -2.50 18.28
C TRP A 32 -2.80 -3.10 17.36
N THR A 33 -3.19 -3.44 16.14
CA THR A 33 -2.30 -3.98 15.11
C THR A 33 -2.14 -2.94 14.01
N LEU A 34 -0.90 -2.70 13.58
CA LEU A 34 -0.61 -1.91 12.39
C LEU A 34 -0.95 -2.76 11.16
N SER A 35 -1.79 -2.25 10.27
CA SER A 35 -1.94 -2.79 8.92
C SER A 35 -0.72 -2.44 8.06
N GLY A 36 -0.76 -2.78 6.76
CA GLY A 36 0.26 -2.39 5.80
C GLY A 36 0.54 -0.88 5.80
N TYR A 37 1.76 -0.53 5.36
CA TYR A 37 2.19 0.86 5.18
C TYR A 37 1.72 1.36 3.82
N PHE A 38 1.18 2.58 3.77
CA PHE A 38 0.78 3.28 2.57
C PHE A 38 1.80 4.37 2.29
N ALA A 39 2.26 4.48 1.06
CA ALA A 39 3.22 5.49 0.66
C ALA A 39 2.77 6.11 -0.66
N SER A 40 2.88 7.43 -0.77
CA SER A 40 2.78 8.11 -2.07
C SER A 40 4.00 7.77 -2.92
N ASP A 41 3.97 8.13 -4.20
CA ASP A 41 5.21 8.26 -4.96
C ASP A 41 6.08 9.39 -4.40
N TRP A 42 7.38 9.35 -4.71
CA TRP A 42 8.27 10.46 -4.44
C TRP A 42 7.93 11.64 -5.36
N GLN A 43 7.55 12.76 -4.76
CA GLN A 43 7.19 14.00 -5.46
C GLN A 43 8.26 15.06 -5.22
N PRO A 44 8.39 16.08 -6.09
CA PRO A 44 9.25 17.22 -5.82
C PRO A 44 8.83 17.89 -4.49
N ALA A 45 9.78 18.17 -3.60
CA ALA A 45 9.48 18.75 -2.28
C ALA A 45 8.81 20.13 -2.35
N HIS A 46 8.94 20.81 -3.49
CA HIS A 46 8.34 22.12 -3.77
C HIS A 46 7.05 22.02 -4.61
N CYS A 47 6.47 20.83 -4.77
CA CYS A 47 5.19 20.70 -5.47
C CYS A 47 4.09 21.45 -4.70
N GLU A 48 3.10 21.93 -5.43
CA GLU A 48 1.92 22.55 -4.81
C GLU A 48 1.23 21.52 -3.91
N ARG A 49 1.04 21.90 -2.63
CA ARG A 49 0.44 21.00 -1.65
C ARG A 49 -1.06 20.92 -1.91
N ALA A 50 -1.59 19.69 -1.87
CA ALA A 50 -3.03 19.49 -1.92
C ALA A 50 -3.71 20.17 -0.72
N THR A 51 -4.86 20.79 -0.96
CA THR A 51 -5.66 21.41 0.10
C THR A 51 -6.10 20.37 1.12
N MET A 52 -6.12 20.76 2.41
CA MET A 52 -6.59 19.87 3.47
C MET A 52 -8.04 19.44 3.21
N PRO A 53 -8.35 18.13 3.24
CA PRO A 53 -9.71 17.66 3.04
C PRO A 53 -10.63 18.11 4.18
N VAL A 54 -11.87 18.44 3.85
CA VAL A 54 -12.88 18.79 4.86
C VAL A 54 -13.46 17.50 5.45
N ALA A 55 -13.38 17.37 6.77
CA ALA A 55 -13.87 16.20 7.49
C ALA A 55 -14.59 16.57 8.78
N LEU A 56 -15.64 15.82 9.10
CA LEU A 56 -16.46 16.03 10.30
C LEU A 56 -15.81 15.52 11.59
N ASN A 57 -14.80 14.65 11.48
CA ASN A 57 -14.05 14.12 12.61
C ASN A 57 -12.65 13.64 12.15
N LEU A 58 -11.74 13.45 13.11
CA LEU A 58 -10.35 13.06 12.85
C LEU A 58 -10.24 11.68 12.17
N GLY A 59 -11.15 10.76 12.47
CA GLY A 59 -11.20 9.45 11.80
C GLY A 59 -11.51 9.60 10.31
N GLY A 60 -12.52 10.41 9.97
CA GLY A 60 -12.90 10.75 8.60
C GLY A 60 -11.80 11.51 7.86
N LEU A 61 -11.10 12.42 8.55
CA LEU A 61 -9.93 13.11 7.98
C LEU A 61 -8.84 12.10 7.59
N TYR A 62 -8.53 11.16 8.49
CA TYR A 62 -7.51 10.16 8.25
C TYR A 62 -7.86 9.23 7.07
N VAL A 63 -9.14 8.84 6.95
CA VAL A 63 -9.64 8.09 5.78
C VAL A 63 -9.34 8.85 4.49
N GLN A 64 -9.69 10.14 4.44
CA GLN A 64 -9.52 10.98 3.26
C GLN A 64 -8.03 11.20 2.93
N LEU A 65 -7.15 11.23 3.93
CA LEU A 65 -5.70 11.34 3.72
C LEU A 65 -5.07 10.02 3.24
N LEU A 66 -5.60 8.87 3.62
CA LEU A 66 -5.12 7.56 3.16
C LEU A 66 -5.57 7.20 1.74
N GLN A 67 -6.68 7.76 1.28
CA GLN A 67 -7.24 7.49 -0.05
C GLN A 67 -6.28 7.83 -1.20
N PRO A 68 -5.66 9.03 -1.25
CA PRO A 68 -4.67 9.36 -2.28
C PRO A 68 -3.39 8.52 -2.22
N LEU A 69 -3.04 7.99 -1.04
CA LEU A 69 -1.86 7.14 -0.85
C LEU A 69 -2.11 5.68 -1.25
N THR A 70 -3.34 5.38 -1.67
CA THR A 70 -3.76 4.05 -2.06
C THR A 70 -3.77 3.97 -3.59
N PRO A 71 -3.08 2.98 -4.20
CA PRO A 71 -3.07 2.83 -5.66
C PRO A 71 -4.40 2.35 -6.25
N LEU A 72 -5.41 2.11 -5.41
CA LEU A 72 -6.75 1.68 -5.82
C LEU A 72 -7.72 2.85 -5.75
N PRO A 73 -8.56 3.07 -6.77
CA PRO A 73 -9.58 4.10 -6.71
C PRO A 73 -10.53 3.84 -5.54
N ALA A 74 -10.86 4.92 -4.81
CA ALA A 74 -11.84 4.88 -3.76
C ALA A 74 -13.20 4.48 -4.35
N ARG A 75 -13.73 3.32 -3.96
CA ARG A 75 -15.11 2.94 -4.30
C ARG A 75 -16.04 3.52 -3.21
N PRO A 76 -17.06 4.33 -3.56
CA PRO A 76 -17.81 5.18 -2.63
C PRO A 76 -18.62 4.46 -1.54
N GLN A 77 -18.59 3.13 -1.48
CA GLN A 77 -19.43 2.33 -0.58
C GLN A 77 -18.65 1.31 0.28
N LYS A 78 -17.31 1.33 0.26
CA LYS A 78 -16.50 0.41 1.08
C LYS A 78 -15.99 1.12 2.33
N SER A 79 -16.13 0.47 3.49
CA SER A 79 -15.53 0.92 4.74
C SER A 79 -14.00 1.03 4.61
N LEU A 80 -13.36 1.91 5.40
CA LEU A 80 -11.91 2.05 5.38
C LEU A 80 -11.20 0.71 5.67
N ALA A 81 -11.77 -0.12 6.55
CA ALA A 81 -11.26 -1.46 6.81
C ALA A 81 -11.19 -2.32 5.53
N ALA A 82 -12.24 -2.29 4.70
CA ALA A 82 -12.27 -3.02 3.43
C ALA A 82 -11.29 -2.44 2.39
N LEU A 83 -11.07 -1.11 2.38
CA LEU A 83 -10.05 -0.50 1.54
C LEU A 83 -8.65 -0.95 1.97
N VAL A 84 -8.35 -0.89 3.27
CA VAL A 84 -7.06 -1.30 3.83
C VAL A 84 -6.80 -2.79 3.59
N GLU A 85 -7.81 -3.64 3.72
CA GLU A 85 -7.68 -5.07 3.44
C GLU A 85 -7.32 -5.33 1.98
N ARG A 86 -7.98 -4.65 1.03
CA ARG A 86 -7.65 -4.75 -0.41
C ARG A 86 -6.23 -4.32 -0.69
N VAL A 87 -5.79 -3.20 -0.13
CA VAL A 87 -4.43 -2.71 -0.32
C VAL A 87 -3.41 -3.66 0.31
N THR A 88 -3.70 -4.19 1.50
CA THR A 88 -2.82 -5.17 2.15
C THR A 88 -2.69 -6.43 1.31
N LYS A 89 -3.78 -6.94 0.74
CA LYS A 89 -3.78 -8.09 -0.19
C LYS A 89 -2.95 -7.80 -1.45
N MET A 90 -3.15 -6.64 -2.06
CA MET A 90 -2.39 -6.22 -3.24
C MET A 90 -0.89 -6.05 -2.92
N GLN A 91 -0.52 -5.44 -1.79
CA GLN A 91 0.87 -5.31 -1.36
C GLN A 91 1.52 -6.67 -1.07
N ALA A 92 0.78 -7.60 -0.47
CA ALA A 92 1.27 -8.96 -0.27
C ALA A 92 1.55 -9.66 -1.60
N ALA A 93 0.63 -9.54 -2.57
CA ALA A 93 0.82 -10.07 -3.92
C ALA A 93 2.01 -9.42 -4.64
N GLN A 94 2.20 -8.10 -4.52
CA GLN A 94 3.35 -7.39 -5.08
C GLN A 94 4.67 -7.90 -4.50
N ARG A 95 4.76 -8.08 -3.17
CA ARG A 95 5.96 -8.64 -2.53
C ARG A 95 6.30 -10.04 -3.04
N GLU A 96 5.29 -10.86 -3.32
CA GLU A 96 5.48 -12.18 -3.90
C GLU A 96 5.93 -12.13 -5.37
N VAL A 97 5.51 -11.12 -6.13
CA VAL A 97 6.05 -10.83 -7.46
C VAL A 97 7.52 -10.42 -7.37
N ASP A 98 7.86 -9.48 -6.47
CA ASP A 98 9.22 -8.96 -6.32
C ASP A 98 10.21 -10.05 -5.87
N LYS A 99 9.80 -10.93 -4.94
CA LYS A 99 10.60 -12.09 -4.52
C LYS A 99 10.86 -13.04 -5.70
N THR A 100 9.85 -13.35 -6.50
CA THR A 100 10.01 -14.22 -7.67
C THR A 100 10.88 -13.56 -8.74
N PHE A 101 10.75 -12.24 -8.92
CA PHE A 101 11.59 -11.48 -9.82
C PHE A 101 13.06 -11.47 -9.38
N ALA A 102 13.34 -11.18 -8.11
CA ALA A 102 14.70 -11.24 -7.57
C ALA A 102 15.32 -12.65 -7.72
N ARG A 103 14.52 -13.71 -7.49
CA ARG A 103 14.95 -15.09 -7.73
C ARG A 103 15.26 -15.36 -9.21
N LEU A 104 14.49 -14.78 -10.14
CA LEU A 104 14.73 -14.88 -11.57
C LEU A 104 16.05 -14.21 -11.98
N GLU A 105 16.37 -13.04 -11.41
CA GLU A 105 17.61 -12.31 -11.69
C GLU A 105 18.85 -13.07 -11.21
N GLN A 106 18.77 -13.69 -10.04
CA GLN A 106 19.87 -14.45 -9.44
C GLN A 106 20.10 -15.83 -10.09
N GLU A 107 19.08 -16.38 -10.78
CA GLU A 107 19.16 -17.71 -11.40
C GLU A 107 19.97 -17.69 -12.71
N LYS A 108 20.91 -18.64 -12.81
CA LYS A 108 21.85 -18.77 -13.93
C LYS A 108 21.45 -19.86 -14.91
N GLN A 109 20.71 -20.88 -14.46
CA GLN A 109 20.30 -22.00 -15.31
C GLN A 109 19.08 -21.65 -16.16
N PHE A 110 19.19 -21.74 -17.49
CA PHE A 110 18.13 -21.36 -18.42
C PHE A 110 16.80 -22.08 -18.15
N ASN A 111 16.81 -23.39 -17.96
CA ASN A 111 15.59 -24.17 -17.72
C ASN A 111 14.85 -23.70 -16.45
N ARG A 112 15.58 -23.42 -15.37
CA ARG A 112 15.01 -22.88 -14.13
C ARG A 112 14.50 -21.45 -14.29
N LYS A 113 15.17 -20.61 -15.10
CA LYS A 113 14.66 -19.27 -15.42
C LYS A 113 13.32 -19.35 -16.15
N VAL A 114 13.13 -20.31 -17.06
CA VAL A 114 11.86 -20.48 -17.78
C VAL A 114 10.73 -20.84 -16.80
N GLU A 115 10.95 -21.78 -15.88
CA GLU A 115 9.98 -22.15 -14.84
C GLU A 115 9.64 -20.98 -13.89
N ILE A 116 10.66 -20.26 -13.41
CA ILE A 116 10.49 -19.08 -12.55
C ILE A 116 9.74 -17.98 -13.30
N ASN A 117 10.04 -17.76 -14.59
CA ASN A 117 9.36 -16.77 -15.41
C ASN A 117 7.88 -17.12 -15.64
N ALA A 118 7.55 -18.41 -15.84
CA ALA A 118 6.16 -18.85 -15.91
C ALA A 118 5.40 -18.54 -14.60
N THR A 119 6.01 -18.82 -13.45
CA THR A 119 5.45 -18.48 -12.13
C THR A 119 5.32 -16.97 -11.92
N LEU A 120 6.30 -16.20 -12.37
CA LEU A 120 6.27 -14.74 -12.31
C LEU A 120 5.11 -14.17 -13.13
N ARG A 121 4.86 -14.69 -14.33
CA ARG A 121 3.73 -14.28 -15.18
C ARG A 121 2.39 -14.57 -14.52
N GLN A 122 2.23 -15.75 -13.90
CA GLN A 122 1.01 -16.09 -13.17
C GLN A 122 0.77 -15.12 -12.00
N ARG A 123 1.78 -14.87 -11.16
CA ARG A 123 1.68 -13.94 -10.02
C ARG A 123 1.38 -12.50 -10.46
N LYS A 124 1.94 -12.05 -11.59
CA LYS A 124 1.62 -10.75 -12.18
C LYS A 124 0.16 -10.66 -12.63
N ALA A 125 -0.36 -11.71 -13.27
CA ALA A 125 -1.77 -11.76 -13.67
C ALA A 125 -2.73 -11.74 -12.46
N GLU A 126 -2.39 -12.46 -11.38
CA GLU A 126 -3.15 -12.42 -10.12
C GLU A 126 -3.16 -11.01 -9.51
N LEU A 127 -2.02 -10.32 -9.51
CA LEU A 127 -1.90 -8.94 -9.03
C LEU A 127 -2.73 -7.96 -9.89
N GLU A 128 -2.69 -8.09 -11.21
CA GLU A 128 -3.53 -7.28 -12.11
C GLU A 128 -5.02 -7.49 -11.83
N GLY A 129 -5.45 -8.72 -11.57
CA GLY A 129 -6.82 -9.04 -11.17
C GLY A 129 -7.25 -8.39 -9.85
N LEU A 130 -6.34 -8.21 -8.90
CA LEU A 130 -6.61 -7.53 -7.63
C LEU A 130 -6.64 -6.00 -7.74
N THR A 131 -6.02 -5.46 -8.79
CA THR A 131 -5.85 -4.01 -9.00
C THR A 131 -7.02 -3.38 -9.79
N ARG A 132 -7.75 -4.17 -10.57
CA ARG A 132 -8.96 -3.78 -11.33
C ARG A 132 -10.21 -3.61 -10.43
#